data_AF-A0A937X5L1-F1
#
_entry.id   AF-A0A937X5L1-F1
#
_cell.length_a   1.000
_cell.length_b   1.000
_cell.length_c   1.000
_cell.angle_alpha   90.00
_cell.angle_beta   90.00
_cell.angle_gamma   90.00
#
_symmetry.space_group_name_H-M   'P 1'
#
loop_
_entity.id
_entity.type
_entity.pdbx_description
1 polymer ?
#
loop_
_entity_poly.entity_id
_entity_poly.type
_entity_poly.pdbx_seq_one_letter_code
_entity_poly.pdbx_strand_id
1 'polypeptide(L)' 'MQYFVFVRDRATGQIVHREILREGAELPPFESDFWLQAGDRERELAARFPEGHVVRAGASSLDAFLDNHPEYGPVV' A
#
# COMPACT_ATOMS: atom_id res chain seq x y z
N MET A 1 -13.56 0.24 -4.83
CA MET A 1 -12.14 0.67 -4.87
C MET A 1 -11.57 0.51 -3.47
N GLN A 2 -10.33 0.08 -3.39
CA GLN A 2 -9.57 -0.10 -2.16
C GLN A 2 -8.39 0.86 -2.19
N TYR A 3 -8.15 1.54 -1.08
CA TYR A 3 -6.89 2.21 -0.82
C TYR A 3 -6.13 1.37 0.20
N PHE A 4 -4.92 0.98 -0.15
CA PHE A 4 -4.12 0.07 0.64
C PHE A 4 -2.67 0.51 0.69
N VAL A 5 -1.96 -0.03 1.67
CA VAL A 5 -0.52 0.09 1.82
C VAL A 5 0.07 -1.31 1.88
N PHE A 6 1.21 -1.50 1.23
CA PHE A 6 1.96 -2.74 1.32
C PHE A 6 3.44 -2.45 1.42
N VAL A 7 4.18 -3.42 1.97
CA VAL A 7 5.62 -3.36 2.10
C VAL A 7 6.23 -4.48 1.30
N ARG A 8 7.17 -4.13 0.44
CA ARG A 8 7.98 -5.07 -0.31
C ARG A 8 9.38 -5.15 0.27
N ASP A 9 9.89 -6.35 0.51
CA ASP A 9 11.28 -6.55 0.86
C ASP A 9 12.18 -6.15 -0.32
N ARG A 10 13.20 -5.33 -0.08
CA ARG A 10 14.07 -4.80 -1.15
C ARG A 10 14.98 -5.86 -1.78
N ALA A 11 15.37 -6.88 -1.01
CA ALA A 11 16.30 -7.90 -1.47
C ALA A 11 15.60 -8.95 -2.35
N THR A 12 14.42 -9.39 -1.93
CA THR A 12 13.67 -10.49 -2.55
C THR A 12 12.55 -10.00 -3.48
N GLY A 13 12.11 -8.75 -3.33
CA GLY A 13 10.95 -8.23 -4.05
C GLY A 13 9.62 -8.80 -3.55
N GLN A 14 9.60 -9.58 -2.46
CA GLN A 14 8.38 -10.18 -1.93
C GLN A 14 7.57 -9.17 -1.11
N ILE A 15 6.24 -9.26 -1.21
CA ILE A 15 5.34 -8.50 -0.33
C ILE A 15 5.34 -9.16 1.05
N VAL A 16 5.92 -8.47 2.04
CA VAL A 16 6.06 -8.96 3.42
C VAL A 16 5.01 -8.39 4.37
N HIS A 17 4.27 -7.37 3.93
CA HIS A 17 3.14 -6.80 4.67
C HIS A 17 2.14 -6.18 3.70
N ARG A 18 0.85 -6.28 4.02
CA ARG A 18 -0.22 -5.59 3.30
C ARG A 18 -1.36 -5.25 4.25
N GLU A 19 -1.99 -4.12 4.00
CA GLU A 19 -3.11 -3.62 4.78
C GLU A 19 -4.04 -2.78 3.88
N ILE A 20 -5.33 -3.06 3.95
CA ILE A 20 -6.35 -2.21 3.34
C ILE A 20 -6.66 -1.09 4.32
N LEU A 21 -6.36 0.14 3.93
CA LEU A 21 -6.60 1.33 4.75
C LEU A 21 -8.04 1.83 4.61
N ARG A 22 -8.67 1.58 3.45
CA ARG A 22 -10.07 1.94 3.20
C ARG A 22 -10.66 1.15 2.06
N GLU A 23 -11.94 0.85 2.17
CA GLU A 23 -12.79 0.38 1.08
C GLU A 23 -13.89 1.42 0.79
N GLY A 24 -14.19 1.63 -0.48
CA GLY A 24 -15.24 2.57 -0.89
C GLY A 24 -15.37 2.72 -2.40
N ALA A 25 -16.48 3.31 -2.86
CA ALA A 25 -16.65 3.64 -4.27
C ALA A 25 -15.75 4.81 -4.70
N GLU A 26 -15.50 5.76 -3.79
CA GLU A 26 -14.80 7.01 -4.06
C GLU A 26 -13.64 7.24 -3.09
N LEU A 27 -12.63 7.98 -3.55
CA LEU A 27 -11.53 8.43 -2.69
C LEU A 27 -12.03 9.52 -1.74
N PRO A 28 -11.53 9.54 -0.49
CA PRO A 28 -11.78 10.66 0.41
C PRO A 28 -11.32 12.01 -0.18
N PRO A 29 -12.00 13.12 0.15
CA PRO A 29 -11.53 14.47 -0.17
C PRO A 29 -10.10 14.68 0.32
N PHE A 30 -9.31 15.47 -0.40
CA PHE A 30 -7.91 15.75 -0.08
C PHE A 30 -7.72 16.33 1.34
N GLU A 31 -8.68 17.11 1.81
CA GLU A 31 -8.65 17.75 3.13
C GLU A 31 -9.06 16.81 4.29
N SER A 32 -9.45 15.57 3.99
CA SER A 32 -9.85 14.63 5.04
C SER A 32 -8.66 14.12 5.86
N ASP A 33 -8.92 13.85 7.14
CA ASP A 33 -7.95 13.26 8.08
C ASP A 33 -7.41 11.90 7.61
N PHE A 34 -8.10 11.23 6.69
CA PHE A 34 -7.66 9.98 6.10
C PHE A 34 -6.25 10.07 5.52
N TRP A 35 -5.91 11.16 4.82
CA TRP A 35 -4.60 11.28 4.17
C TRP A 35 -3.47 11.49 5.19
N LEU A 36 -3.77 12.15 6.30
CA LEU A 36 -2.86 12.26 7.43
C LEU A 36 -2.61 10.90 8.06
N GLN A 37 -3.68 10.15 8.36
CA GLN A 37 -3.60 8.80 8.92
C GLN A 37 -2.87 7.82 7.99
N ALA A 38 -3.12 7.89 6.67
CA ALA A 38 -2.41 7.08 5.69
C ALA A 38 -0.91 7.40 5.64
N GLY A 39 -0.53 8.67 5.83
CA GLY A 39 0.87 9.10 5.92
C GLY A 39 1.54 8.72 7.25
N ASP A 40 0.81 8.74 8.37
CA ASP A 40 1.30 8.20 9.64
C ASP A 40 1.56 6.69 9.51
N ARG A 41 0.62 5.96 8.91
CA ARG A 41 0.73 4.52 8.74
C ARG A 41 1.90 4.11 7.85
N GLU A 42 2.15 4.86 6.78
CA GLU A 42 3.34 4.69 5.94
C GLU A 42 4.64 4.84 6.75
N ARG A 43 4.73 5.87 7.60
CA ARG A 43 5.89 6.11 8.47
C ARG A 43 6.09 5.00 9.50
N GLU A 44 5.02 4.52 10.11
CA GLU A 44 5.08 3.37 11.02
C GLU A 44 5.61 2.11 10.33
N LEU A 45 5.13 1.84 9.11
CA LEU A 45 5.58 0.68 8.33
C LEU A 45 7.03 0.83 7.89
N ALA A 46 7.47 2.03 7.50
CA ALA A 46 8.87 2.28 7.17
C ALA A 46 9.79 2.07 8.38
N ALA A 47 9.35 2.47 9.58
CA ALA A 47 10.10 2.23 10.82
C ALA A 47 10.13 0.74 11.21
N ARG A 48 9.02 0.02 10.99
CA ARG A 48 8.91 -1.42 11.28
C ARG A 48 9.68 -2.30 10.29
N PHE A 49 9.77 -1.86 9.04
CA PHE A 49 10.43 -2.57 7.94
C PHE A 49 11.52 -1.67 7.32
N PRO A 50 12.67 -1.49 8.01
CA PRO A 50 13.73 -0.58 7.56
C PRO A 50 14.33 -0.96 6.19
N GLU A 51 14.38 -2.25 5.88
CA GLU A 51 14.81 -2.79 4.58
C GLU A 51 13.66 -2.91 3.57
N GLY A 52 12.46 -2.46 3.94
CA GLY A 52 11.27 -2.49 3.11
C GLY A 52 11.17 -1.29 2.16
N HIS A 53 10.37 -1.46 1.12
CA HIS A 53 9.81 -0.38 0.32
C HIS A 53 8.31 -0.32 0.57
N VAL A 54 7.86 0.76 1.20
CA VAL A 54 6.44 0.98 1.51
C VAL A 54 5.78 1.63 0.28
N VAL A 55 4.68 1.07 -0.16
CA VAL A 55 3.92 1.53 -1.33
C VAL A 55 2.47 1.74 -0.91
N ARG A 56 1.89 2.88 -1.29
CA ARG A 56 0.46 3.15 -1.14
C ARG A 56 -0.18 3.23 -2.52
N ALA A 57 -1.34 2.61 -2.67
CA ALA A 57 -2.04 2.60 -3.95
C ALA A 57 -3.56 2.52 -3.77
N GLY A 58 -4.26 2.98 -4.80
CA GLY A 58 -5.71 2.83 -4.95
C GLY A 58 -6.03 1.98 -6.17
N ALA A 59 -6.76 0.88 -6.01
CA ALA A 59 -7.17 0.00 -7.10
C ALA A 59 -8.47 -0.75 -6.76
N SER A 60 -8.98 -1.62 -7.65
CA SER A 60 -10.10 -2.50 -7.33
C SER A 60 -9.72 -3.58 -6.30
N SER A 61 -8.48 -4.07 -6.36
CA SER A 61 -7.85 -4.98 -5.39
C SER A 61 -6.32 -4.86 -5.48
N LEU A 62 -5.59 -5.43 -4.51
CA LEU A 62 -4.14 -5.55 -4.59
C LEU A 62 -3.71 -6.35 -5.82
N ASP A 63 -4.37 -7.46 -6.11
CA ASP A 63 -4.03 -8.31 -7.27
C ASP A 63 -4.20 -7.53 -8.58
N ALA A 64 -5.31 -6.79 -8.74
CA ALA A 64 -5.53 -5.96 -9.92
C ALA A 64 -4.52 -4.81 -10.06
N PHE A 65 -4.00 -4.30 -8.93
CA PHE A 65 -2.91 -3.33 -8.95
C PHE A 65 -1.61 -3.97 -9.45
N LEU A 66 -1.25 -5.16 -8.94
CA LEU A 66 -0.03 -5.86 -9.32
C LEU A 66 -0.07 -6.35 -10.77
N ASP A 67 -1.24 -6.73 -11.28
CA ASP A 67 -1.43 -7.07 -12.70
C ASP A 67 -1.11 -5.88 -13.63
N ASN A 68 -1.43 -4.65 -13.20
CA ASN A 68 -1.13 -3.42 -13.93
C ASN A 68 0.26 -2.85 -13.64
N HIS A 69 0.89 -3.29 -12.54
CA HIS A 69 2.20 -2.86 -12.08
C HIS A 69 3.11 -4.06 -11.78
N PRO A 70 3.54 -4.79 -12.83
CA PRO A 70 4.37 -5.99 -12.67
C PRO A 70 5.73 -5.70 -12.01
N GLU A 71 6.18 -4.43 -12.01
CA GLU A 71 7.37 -3.99 -11.30
C GLU A 71 7.29 -4.19 -9.78
N TYR A 72 6.08 -4.35 -9.22
CA TYR A 72 5.89 -4.65 -7.80
C TYR A 72 5.93 -6.13 -7.45
N GLY A 73 5.98 -7.02 -8.46
CA GLY A 73 6.10 -8.46 -8.28
C GLY A 73 4.80 -9.15 -7.88
N PRO A 74 4.72 -10.48 -7.99
CA PRO A 74 3.55 -11.25 -7.57
C PRO A 74 3.42 -11.29 -6.04
N VAL A 75 2.18 -11.42 -5.54
CA VAL A 75 1.94 -11.90 -4.17
C VAL A 75 2.37 -13.36 -4.13
N VAL A 76 3.31 -13.72 -3.25
CA VAL A 76 3.74 -15.12 -3.04
C VAL A 76 3.23 -15.62 -1.70
#